data_AF-A0A9W4SY54-F1
#
_entry.id   AF-A0A9W4SY54-F1
#
_cell.length_a   1.000
_cell.length_b   1.000
_cell.length_c   1.000
_cell.angle_alpha   90.00
_cell.angle_beta   90.00
_cell.angle_gamma   90.00
#
_symmetry.space_group_name_H-M   'P 1'
#
loop_
_entity.id
_entity.type
_entity.pdbx_description
1 polymer ?
#
loop_
_entity_poly.entity_id
_entity_poly.type
_entity_poly.pdbx_seq_one_letter_code
_entity_poly.pdbx_strand_id
1 'polypeptide(L)'
;MSSMRRSLPNVCFNLPILSAEQDKFFDKLFAAEDIQDVRASTSEQRTAKKLVDRINDSINCPNKDDISEYEHTMRNVIPFIDASIRDEPDYVIRYFESTLRATAIRRNSGGDPTERARMGYRVDVLVNFHGLYWSPDLGCGEVSGGLPRCSSAKEWMDTLKLGWELRDVWALSQDRLNGVDASNLVIWGFTVVARTIRIYALTAAGGLFHLILAYEAPIPSSRWDIYNTKIAYCTILGFLQKLDATKKMLVDLNNERLKLLCSGVKRKKLPAFFSSPPITG
;
A
#
# COMPACT_ATOMS: atom_id res chain seq x y z
N MET A 1 -12.28 8.26 27.51
CA MET A 1 -11.93 8.14 26.07
C MET A 1 -10.42 7.92 25.80
N SER A 2 -9.59 7.59 26.80
CA SER A 2 -8.13 7.39 26.66
C SER A 2 -7.68 5.92 26.48
N SER A 3 -8.61 4.96 26.50
CA SER A 3 -8.30 3.52 26.47
C SER A 3 -8.16 2.94 25.05
N MET A 4 -9.03 3.31 24.09
CA MET A 4 -8.98 2.75 22.73
C MET A 4 -7.79 3.22 21.89
N ARG A 5 -7.38 4.50 21.98
CA ARG A 5 -6.18 4.97 21.24
C ARG A 5 -4.89 4.27 21.67
N ARG A 6 -4.81 3.83 22.93
CA ARG A 6 -3.65 3.09 23.45
C ARG A 6 -3.63 1.63 23.02
N SER A 7 -4.79 1.06 22.64
CA SER A 7 -4.89 -0.32 22.15
C SER A 7 -4.69 -0.44 20.64
N LEU A 8 -4.58 0.68 19.91
CA LEU A 8 -4.28 0.64 18.47
C LEU A 8 -2.77 0.43 18.26
N PRO A 9 -2.37 -0.38 17.27
CA PRO A 9 -1.00 -0.41 16.79
C PRO A 9 -0.49 0.98 16.41
N ASN A 10 0.84 1.15 16.42
CA ASN A 10 1.44 2.42 16.06
C ASN A 10 1.23 2.72 14.56
N VAL A 11 0.28 3.59 14.27
CA VAL A 11 -0.06 4.08 12.92
C VAL A 11 0.58 5.43 12.58
N CYS A 12 1.62 5.84 13.32
CA CYS A 12 2.32 7.10 13.07
C CYS A 12 2.92 7.13 11.66
N PHE A 13 2.65 8.20 10.91
CA PHE A 13 3.17 8.42 9.57
C PHE A 13 4.00 9.71 9.56
N ASN A 14 5.31 9.55 9.38
CA ASN A 14 6.24 10.67 9.26
C ASN A 14 6.78 10.70 7.84
N LEU A 15 6.94 11.90 7.29
CA LEU A 15 7.59 12.04 6.00
C LEU A 15 9.08 11.65 6.11
N PRO A 16 9.59 10.81 5.20
CA PRO A 16 11.01 10.56 5.08
C PRO A 16 11.75 11.87 4.78
N ILE A 17 12.94 12.00 5.39
CA ILE A 17 13.85 13.10 5.10
C ILE A 17 14.74 12.66 3.93
N LEU A 18 14.74 13.44 2.86
CA LEU A 18 15.65 13.22 1.73
C LEU A 18 17.09 13.50 2.16
N SER A 19 18.05 12.84 1.50
CA SER A 19 19.46 13.20 1.70
C SER A 19 19.69 14.65 1.28
N ALA A 20 20.68 15.33 1.88
CA ALA A 20 21.01 16.71 1.53
C ALA A 20 21.36 16.86 0.03
N GLU A 21 21.96 15.83 -0.57
CA GLU A 21 22.25 15.80 -2.01
C GLU A 21 21.00 15.71 -2.87
N GLN A 22 20.03 14.86 -2.48
CA GLN A 22 18.78 14.69 -3.20
C GLN A 22 17.89 15.92 -3.05
N ASP A 23 17.82 16.50 -1.85
CA ASP A 23 17.05 17.72 -1.57
C ASP A 23 17.59 18.90 -2.42
N LYS A 24 18.91 19.10 -2.40
CA LYS A 24 19.58 20.10 -3.26
C LYS A 24 19.35 19.83 -4.75
N PHE A 25 19.22 18.57 -5.15
CA PHE A 25 18.93 18.23 -6.55
C PHE A 25 17.50 18.60 -6.94
N PHE A 26 16.51 18.36 -6.09
CA PHE A 26 15.15 18.86 -6.32
C PHE A 26 15.10 20.37 -6.44
N ASP A 27 15.81 21.11 -5.57
CA ASP A 27 15.85 22.56 -5.65
C ASP A 27 16.45 23.06 -6.98
N LYS A 28 17.47 22.36 -7.52
CA LYS A 28 18.01 22.63 -8.86
C LYS A 28 16.97 22.38 -9.97
N LEU A 29 16.21 21.30 -9.88
CA LEU A 29 15.18 20.98 -10.87
C LEU A 29 14.07 22.05 -10.88
N PHE A 30 13.64 22.52 -9.71
CA PHE A 30 12.58 23.52 -9.60
C PHE A 30 13.03 24.94 -9.99
N ALA A 31 14.33 25.23 -9.91
CA ALA A 31 14.90 26.51 -10.30
C ALA A 31 15.31 26.59 -11.78
N ALA A 32 15.33 25.46 -12.49
CA ALA A 32 15.75 25.40 -13.89
C ALA A 32 14.68 25.98 -14.82
N GLU A 33 15.11 26.72 -15.86
CA GLU A 33 14.22 27.14 -16.95
C GLU A 33 13.83 25.96 -17.84
N ASP A 34 14.80 25.10 -18.16
CA ASP A 34 14.59 23.81 -18.82
C ASP A 34 15.15 22.69 -17.92
N ILE A 35 14.27 21.77 -17.51
CA ILE A 35 14.62 20.61 -16.70
C ILE A 35 15.65 19.72 -17.42
N GLN A 36 15.63 19.70 -18.76
CA GLN A 36 16.54 18.89 -19.56
C GLN A 36 18.01 19.30 -19.40
N ASP A 37 18.29 20.56 -19.09
CA ASP A 37 19.64 21.07 -18.86
C ASP A 37 20.24 20.61 -17.52
N VAL A 38 19.42 20.16 -16.58
CA VAL A 38 19.90 19.69 -15.27
C VAL A 38 20.53 18.31 -15.40
N ARG A 39 21.85 18.21 -15.26
CA ARG A 39 22.57 16.93 -15.34
C ARG A 39 22.30 16.03 -14.13
N ALA A 40 21.79 14.83 -14.37
CA ALA A 40 21.62 13.77 -13.38
C ALA A 40 22.75 12.73 -13.47
N SER A 41 23.52 12.57 -12.40
CA SER A 41 24.70 11.69 -12.35
C SER A 41 24.44 10.36 -11.65
N THR A 42 23.48 10.30 -10.73
CA THR A 42 23.14 9.07 -9.98
C THR A 42 21.80 8.48 -10.42
N SER A 43 21.49 7.24 -10.00
CA SER A 43 20.17 6.62 -10.15
C SER A 43 19.07 7.48 -9.55
N GLU A 44 19.25 7.94 -8.32
CA GLU A 44 18.27 8.71 -7.56
C GLU A 44 17.99 10.05 -8.23
N GLN A 45 19.05 10.70 -8.75
CA GLN A 45 18.91 11.95 -9.51
C GLN A 45 18.18 11.71 -10.84
N ARG A 46 18.46 10.61 -11.55
CA ARG A 46 17.72 10.27 -12.78
C ARG A 46 16.24 10.02 -12.50
N THR A 47 15.94 9.32 -11.42
CA THR A 47 14.56 9.07 -10.96
C THR A 47 13.84 10.37 -10.59
N ALA A 48 14.48 11.23 -9.78
CA ALA A 48 13.93 12.53 -9.41
C ALA A 48 13.71 13.44 -10.63
N LYS A 49 14.68 13.51 -11.55
CA LYS A 49 14.57 14.28 -12.80
C LYS A 49 13.38 13.80 -13.63
N LYS A 50 13.26 12.48 -13.85
CA LYS A 50 12.16 11.87 -14.61
C LYS A 50 10.80 12.13 -13.96
N LEU A 51 10.73 12.12 -12.63
CA LEU A 51 9.52 12.47 -11.90
C LEU A 51 9.13 13.93 -12.16
N VAL A 52 10.05 14.87 -11.91
CA VAL A 52 9.75 16.31 -12.06
C VAL A 52 9.41 16.66 -13.50
N ASP A 53 10.09 16.06 -14.48
CA ASP A 53 9.81 16.21 -15.90
C ASP A 53 8.36 15.78 -16.26
N ARG A 54 7.94 14.57 -15.86
CA ARG A 54 6.57 14.08 -16.07
C ARG A 54 5.51 14.95 -15.40
N ILE A 55 5.81 15.44 -14.19
CA ILE A 55 4.89 16.31 -13.47
C ILE A 55 4.80 17.68 -14.15
N ASN A 56 5.93 18.23 -14.60
CA ASN A 56 5.99 19.48 -15.36
C ASN A 56 5.15 19.40 -16.64
N ASP A 57 5.22 18.28 -17.36
CA ASP A 57 4.33 18.04 -18.52
C ASP A 57 2.85 18.02 -18.13
N SER A 58 2.51 17.39 -17.00
CA SER A 58 1.13 17.32 -16.50
C SER A 58 0.57 18.71 -16.15
N ILE A 59 1.33 19.52 -15.42
CA ILE A 59 0.88 20.84 -14.94
C ILE A 59 0.89 21.93 -16.01
N ASN A 60 1.55 21.70 -17.14
CA ASN A 60 1.55 22.62 -18.29
C ASN A 60 0.60 22.17 -19.40
N CYS A 61 -0.09 21.04 -19.22
CA CYS A 61 -1.06 20.55 -20.20
C CYS A 61 -2.28 21.50 -20.28
N PRO A 62 -2.76 21.89 -21.48
CA PRO A 62 -3.86 22.84 -21.61
C PRO A 62 -5.17 22.42 -20.92
N ASN A 63 -5.45 21.12 -20.88
CA ASN A 63 -6.64 20.55 -20.24
C ASN A 63 -6.34 19.97 -18.84
N LYS A 64 -5.23 20.35 -18.19
CA LYS A 64 -4.77 19.75 -16.91
C LYS A 64 -5.81 19.70 -15.79
N ASP A 65 -6.83 20.54 -15.83
CA ASP A 65 -7.89 20.64 -14.82
C ASP A 65 -9.24 20.07 -15.28
N ASP A 66 -9.30 19.50 -16.50
CA ASP A 66 -10.43 18.78 -17.09
C ASP A 66 -9.93 17.49 -17.75
N ILE A 67 -9.69 16.47 -16.92
CA ILE A 67 -9.15 15.17 -17.34
C ILE A 67 -9.90 14.03 -16.66
N SER A 68 -10.01 12.90 -17.37
CA SER A 68 -10.62 11.68 -16.82
C SER A 68 -9.87 11.13 -15.61
N GLU A 69 -10.52 10.27 -14.80
CA GLU A 69 -9.89 9.54 -13.68
C GLU A 69 -8.66 8.73 -14.14
N TYR A 70 -8.76 8.11 -15.31
CA TYR A 70 -7.68 7.36 -15.94
C TYR A 70 -6.48 8.26 -16.28
N GLU A 71 -6.73 9.38 -16.96
CA GLU A 71 -5.69 10.34 -17.31
C GLU A 71 -5.09 11.01 -16.06
N HIS A 72 -5.91 11.30 -15.06
CA HIS A 72 -5.46 11.83 -13.79
C HIS A 72 -4.52 10.86 -13.07
N THR A 73 -4.88 9.58 -13.00
CA THR A 73 -4.04 8.50 -12.49
C THR A 73 -2.70 8.44 -13.22
N MET A 74 -2.73 8.41 -14.56
CA MET A 74 -1.53 8.32 -15.40
C MET A 74 -0.57 9.49 -15.24
N ARG A 75 -1.09 10.72 -15.23
CA ARG A 75 -0.26 11.93 -15.26
C ARG A 75 0.13 12.42 -13.87
N ASN A 76 -0.67 12.14 -12.84
CA ASN A 76 -0.51 12.77 -11.52
C ASN A 76 -0.29 11.78 -10.38
N VAL A 77 -0.47 10.47 -10.59
CA VAL A 77 -0.32 9.45 -9.52
C VAL A 77 0.80 8.47 -9.85
N ILE A 78 0.72 7.82 -11.01
CA ILE A 78 1.72 6.83 -11.47
C ILE A 78 3.15 7.38 -11.43
N PRO A 79 3.46 8.64 -11.80
CA PRO A 79 4.83 9.14 -11.74
C PRO A 79 5.44 9.05 -10.34
N PHE A 80 4.68 9.32 -9.29
CA PHE A 80 5.17 9.23 -7.91
C PHE A 80 5.42 7.78 -7.50
N ILE A 81 4.52 6.86 -7.89
CA ILE A 81 4.65 5.42 -7.60
C ILE A 81 5.84 4.82 -8.36
N ASP A 82 5.98 5.16 -9.65
CA ASP A 82 7.09 4.76 -10.50
C ASP A 82 8.43 5.22 -9.91
N ALA A 83 8.49 6.42 -9.36
CA ALA A 83 9.71 6.99 -8.80
C ALA A 83 10.09 6.46 -7.41
N SER A 84 9.22 5.66 -6.77
CA SER A 84 9.40 5.22 -5.39
C SER A 84 9.28 3.71 -5.21
N ILE A 85 8.20 3.08 -5.67
CA ILE A 85 7.86 1.68 -5.37
C ILE A 85 8.20 0.76 -6.55
N ARG A 86 8.09 1.23 -7.80
CA ARG A 86 8.10 0.34 -8.98
C ARG A 86 9.38 -0.49 -9.13
N ASP A 87 10.51 0.10 -8.81
CA ASP A 87 11.82 -0.54 -8.99
C ASP A 87 12.23 -1.37 -7.77
N GLU A 88 11.39 -1.46 -6.73
CA GLU A 88 11.62 -2.32 -5.57
C GLU A 88 11.44 -3.80 -5.95
N PRO A 89 12.46 -4.65 -5.76
CA PRO A 89 12.49 -6.00 -6.33
C PRO A 89 11.44 -6.96 -5.75
N ASP A 90 10.99 -6.70 -4.52
CA ASP A 90 10.02 -7.52 -3.83
C ASP A 90 8.57 -7.23 -4.27
N TYR A 91 8.34 -6.11 -4.97
CA TYR A 91 7.01 -5.61 -5.26
C TYR A 91 6.62 -5.73 -6.72
N VAL A 92 5.37 -6.12 -6.95
CA VAL A 92 4.73 -6.06 -8.25
C VAL A 92 3.56 -5.09 -8.15
N ILE A 93 3.59 -4.06 -8.98
CA ILE A 93 2.55 -3.04 -9.03
C ILE A 93 1.63 -3.33 -10.20
N ARG A 94 0.32 -3.32 -9.94
CA ARG A 94 -0.71 -3.33 -10.97
C ARG A 94 -1.46 -2.01 -10.93
N TYR A 95 -1.57 -1.39 -12.10
CA TYR A 95 -2.30 -0.13 -12.28
C TYR A 95 -3.64 -0.39 -12.95
N PHE A 96 -4.61 0.48 -12.66
CA PHE A 96 -6.01 0.42 -13.07
C PHE A 96 -6.71 -0.83 -12.56
N GLU A 97 -7.99 -0.99 -12.94
CA GLU A 97 -8.97 -2.03 -12.54
C GLU A 97 -8.39 -3.43 -12.22
N SER A 98 -7.72 -3.54 -11.07
CA SER A 98 -6.97 -4.71 -10.66
C SER A 98 -7.76 -5.47 -9.62
N THR A 99 -8.04 -6.74 -9.89
CA THR A 99 -8.85 -7.55 -8.98
C THR A 99 -8.11 -7.82 -7.67
N LEU A 100 -8.71 -7.44 -6.56
CA LEU A 100 -8.16 -7.70 -5.23
C LEU A 100 -8.43 -9.16 -4.83
N ARG A 101 -7.36 -9.94 -4.67
CA ARG A 101 -7.48 -11.38 -4.39
C ARG A 101 -8.12 -11.64 -3.04
N ALA A 102 -7.77 -10.83 -2.03
CA ALA A 102 -8.35 -10.95 -0.70
C ALA A 102 -9.87 -10.87 -0.70
N THR A 103 -10.42 -9.85 -1.37
CA THR A 103 -11.87 -9.68 -1.51
C THR A 103 -12.48 -10.80 -2.35
N ALA A 104 -11.83 -11.26 -3.42
CA ALA A 104 -12.33 -12.39 -4.20
C ALA A 104 -12.44 -13.70 -3.38
N ILE A 105 -11.42 -14.02 -2.57
CA ILE A 105 -11.42 -15.22 -1.71
C ILE A 105 -12.51 -15.12 -0.64
N ARG A 106 -12.61 -13.97 0.03
CA ARG A 106 -13.58 -13.76 1.10
C ARG A 106 -15.01 -13.85 0.59
N ARG A 107 -15.29 -13.38 -0.63
CA ARG A 107 -16.59 -13.52 -1.30
C ARG A 107 -16.98 -14.96 -1.59
N ASN A 108 -16.01 -15.75 -2.07
CA ASN A 108 -16.26 -17.16 -2.41
C ASN A 108 -16.33 -18.06 -1.17
N SER A 109 -16.03 -17.53 0.01
CA SER A 109 -16.11 -18.26 1.27
C SER A 109 -17.55 -18.21 1.81
N GLY A 110 -18.37 -19.20 1.45
CA GLY A 110 -19.69 -19.43 2.05
C GLY A 110 -20.86 -18.63 1.46
N GLY A 111 -20.66 -17.89 0.35
CA GLY A 111 -21.71 -17.15 -0.36
C GLY A 111 -22.15 -17.82 -1.67
N ASP A 112 -23.37 -17.47 -2.15
CA ASP A 112 -23.85 -17.86 -3.48
C ASP A 112 -22.98 -17.18 -4.57
N PRO A 113 -22.33 -17.94 -5.48
CA PRO A 113 -21.52 -17.40 -6.58
C PRO A 113 -22.25 -16.44 -7.52
N THR A 114 -23.59 -16.41 -7.47
CA THR A 114 -24.45 -15.62 -8.36
C THR A 114 -24.89 -14.28 -7.76
N GLU A 115 -24.81 -14.09 -6.43
CA GLU A 115 -25.13 -12.83 -5.76
C GLU A 115 -23.92 -11.88 -5.74
N ARG A 116 -23.83 -11.00 -6.74
CA ARG A 116 -22.67 -10.09 -6.89
C ARG A 116 -22.89 -8.74 -6.21
N ALA A 117 -22.39 -8.59 -4.98
CA ALA A 117 -22.05 -7.26 -4.46
C ALA A 117 -20.80 -6.71 -5.19
N ARG A 118 -20.92 -5.56 -5.85
CA ARG A 118 -19.93 -5.05 -6.82
C ARG A 118 -18.78 -4.21 -6.22
N MET A 119 -18.92 -3.72 -4.99
CA MET A 119 -18.01 -2.74 -4.40
C MET A 119 -16.78 -3.39 -3.74
N GLY A 120 -15.61 -2.78 -3.91
CA GLY A 120 -14.33 -3.23 -3.33
C GLY A 120 -13.64 -4.38 -4.08
N TYR A 121 -14.06 -4.69 -5.31
CA TYR A 121 -13.49 -5.81 -6.08
C TYR A 121 -12.20 -5.46 -6.81
N ARG A 122 -12.10 -4.19 -7.21
CA ARG A 122 -11.11 -3.68 -8.14
C ARG A 122 -10.52 -2.43 -7.55
N VAL A 123 -9.20 -2.37 -7.51
CA VAL A 123 -8.44 -1.19 -7.09
C VAL A 123 -7.77 -0.55 -8.29
N ASP A 124 -7.49 0.74 -8.21
CA ASP A 124 -6.74 1.47 -9.24
C ASP A 124 -5.24 1.25 -9.13
N VAL A 125 -4.75 0.96 -7.93
CA VAL A 125 -3.36 0.58 -7.69
C VAL A 125 -3.33 -0.59 -6.71
N LEU A 126 -2.64 -1.66 -7.08
CA LEU A 126 -2.37 -2.79 -6.21
C LEU A 126 -0.86 -3.02 -6.09
N VAL A 127 -0.37 -3.13 -4.86
CA VAL A 127 1.01 -3.53 -4.57
C VAL A 127 1.01 -4.94 -4.00
N ASN A 128 1.62 -5.88 -4.74
CA ASN A 128 1.75 -7.28 -4.38
C ASN A 128 3.16 -7.61 -3.88
N PHE A 129 3.26 -8.50 -2.90
CA PHE A 129 4.53 -9.08 -2.47
C PHE A 129 4.56 -10.59 -2.76
N HIS A 130 5.52 -11.03 -3.57
CA HIS A 130 5.62 -12.42 -4.01
C HIS A 130 6.58 -13.29 -3.19
N GLY A 131 7.22 -12.75 -2.15
CA GLY A 131 8.17 -13.50 -1.33
C GLY A 131 7.55 -14.53 -0.38
N LEU A 132 6.22 -14.58 -0.26
CA LEU A 132 5.50 -15.63 0.47
C LEU A 132 4.69 -16.51 -0.49
N TYR A 133 4.51 -17.79 -0.13
CA TYR A 133 3.80 -18.78 -0.96
C TYR A 133 2.36 -18.39 -1.33
N TRP A 134 1.73 -17.54 -0.51
CA TRP A 134 0.37 -17.06 -0.72
C TRP A 134 0.30 -15.67 -1.34
N SER A 135 1.46 -15.05 -1.64
CA SER A 135 1.62 -13.76 -2.33
C SER A 135 0.65 -12.67 -1.84
N PRO A 136 0.85 -12.11 -0.63
CA PRO A 136 -0.01 -11.07 -0.08
C PRO A 136 -0.17 -9.85 -0.99
N ASP A 137 -1.39 -9.31 -0.99
CA ASP A 137 -1.65 -7.91 -1.30
C ASP A 137 -1.13 -7.07 -0.11
N LEU A 138 -0.24 -6.10 -0.32
CA LEU A 138 0.34 -5.27 0.74
C LEU A 138 -0.23 -3.86 0.81
N GLY A 139 -0.63 -3.31 -0.33
CA GLY A 139 -1.13 -1.94 -0.42
C GLY A 139 -2.15 -1.77 -1.55
N CYS A 140 -3.14 -0.92 -1.31
CA CYS A 140 -4.20 -0.57 -2.26
C CYS A 140 -4.25 0.95 -2.46
N GLY A 141 -4.57 1.38 -3.67
CA GLY A 141 -4.77 2.79 -4.02
C GLY A 141 -6.04 3.00 -4.83
N GLU A 142 -6.76 4.06 -4.48
CA GLU A 142 -8.00 4.50 -5.16
C GLU A 142 -7.84 5.93 -5.66
N VAL A 143 -8.27 6.21 -6.88
CA VAL A 143 -8.28 7.57 -7.44
C VAL A 143 -9.73 7.99 -7.60
N SER A 144 -10.17 8.91 -6.73
CA SER A 144 -11.57 9.34 -6.66
C SER A 144 -11.87 10.36 -7.75
N GLY A 145 -12.03 9.90 -8.97
CA GLY A 145 -12.44 10.70 -10.11
C GLY A 145 -11.30 11.40 -10.83
N GLY A 146 -11.67 12.05 -11.92
CA GLY A 146 -10.77 12.92 -12.68
C GLY A 146 -10.59 14.29 -12.04
N LEU A 147 -10.13 15.23 -12.86
CA LEU A 147 -10.19 16.65 -12.55
C LEU A 147 -11.27 17.30 -13.41
N PRO A 148 -12.05 18.26 -12.88
CA PRO A 148 -11.98 18.81 -11.51
C PRO A 148 -12.50 17.81 -10.45
N ARG A 149 -12.35 18.17 -9.16
CA ARG A 149 -12.69 17.29 -8.02
C ARG A 149 -14.06 16.63 -8.21
N CYS A 150 -14.12 15.33 -7.92
CA CYS A 150 -15.38 14.58 -7.92
C CYS A 150 -16.36 15.07 -6.83
N SER A 151 -17.59 14.56 -6.86
CA SER A 151 -18.57 14.86 -5.81
C SER A 151 -18.14 14.29 -4.46
N SER A 152 -18.54 14.94 -3.37
CA SER A 152 -18.32 14.43 -2.01
C SER A 152 -18.90 13.03 -1.79
N ALA A 153 -19.97 12.69 -2.51
CA ALA A 153 -20.54 11.35 -2.50
C ALA A 153 -19.57 10.32 -3.10
N LYS A 154 -18.94 10.59 -4.26
CA LYS A 154 -17.95 9.69 -4.86
C LYS A 154 -16.71 9.55 -3.98
N GLU A 155 -16.17 10.66 -3.49
CA GLU A 155 -15.05 10.65 -2.55
C GLU A 155 -15.32 9.79 -1.31
N TRP A 156 -16.50 9.92 -0.72
CA TRP A 156 -16.91 9.11 0.42
C TRP A 156 -17.03 7.62 0.06
N MET A 157 -17.68 7.31 -1.06
CA MET A 157 -17.85 5.93 -1.53
C MET A 157 -16.52 5.24 -1.82
N ASP A 158 -15.58 5.93 -2.47
CA ASP A 158 -14.25 5.39 -2.77
C ASP A 158 -13.40 5.23 -1.49
N THR A 159 -13.57 6.12 -0.50
CA THR A 159 -12.94 5.95 0.82
C THR A 159 -13.48 4.72 1.56
N LEU A 160 -14.79 4.49 1.53
CA LEU A 160 -15.41 3.30 2.11
C LEU A 160 -14.99 2.02 1.38
N LYS A 161 -14.90 2.08 0.05
CA LYS A 161 -14.40 1.00 -0.82
C LYS A 161 -12.98 0.60 -0.40
N LEU A 162 -12.07 1.56 -0.29
CA LEU A 162 -10.71 1.33 0.22
C LEU A 162 -10.74 0.66 1.61
N GLY A 163 -11.58 1.16 2.53
CA GLY A 163 -11.71 0.55 3.86
C GLY A 163 -12.10 -0.94 3.83
N TRP A 164 -12.98 -1.35 2.91
CA TRP A 164 -13.36 -2.75 2.74
C TRP A 164 -12.24 -3.60 2.14
N GLU A 165 -11.50 -3.05 1.19
CA GLU A 165 -10.37 -3.71 0.55
C GLU A 165 -9.26 -3.99 1.57
N LEU A 166 -8.84 -2.97 2.32
CA LEU A 166 -7.84 -3.14 3.37
C LEU A 166 -8.29 -4.14 4.43
N ARG A 167 -9.59 -4.14 4.78
CA ARG A 167 -10.17 -5.09 5.75
C ARG A 167 -10.08 -6.53 5.25
N ASP A 168 -10.42 -6.74 3.99
CA ASP A 168 -10.37 -8.07 3.40
C ASP A 168 -8.92 -8.58 3.30
N VAL A 169 -7.97 -7.71 2.96
CA VAL A 169 -6.52 -8.03 3.00
C VAL A 169 -6.08 -8.40 4.42
N TRP A 170 -6.48 -7.62 5.43
CA TRP A 170 -6.18 -7.91 6.83
C TRP A 170 -6.74 -9.27 7.25
N ALA A 171 -8.02 -9.55 6.93
CA ALA A 171 -8.69 -10.80 7.30
C ALA A 171 -8.02 -12.01 6.62
N LEU A 172 -7.72 -11.93 5.32
CA LEU A 172 -7.01 -13.01 4.63
C LEU A 172 -5.63 -13.24 5.25
N SER A 173 -4.93 -12.19 5.65
CA SER A 173 -3.64 -12.31 6.31
C SER A 173 -3.76 -13.07 7.64
N GLN A 174 -4.79 -12.80 8.45
CA GLN A 174 -5.06 -13.56 9.68
C GLN A 174 -5.30 -15.05 9.37
N ASP A 175 -6.13 -15.36 8.37
CA ASP A 175 -6.41 -16.75 7.98
C ASP A 175 -5.15 -17.51 7.56
N ARG A 176 -4.26 -16.83 6.80
CA ARG A 176 -2.98 -17.40 6.36
C ARG A 176 -1.97 -17.55 7.50
N LEU A 177 -2.05 -16.69 8.50
CA LEU A 177 -1.20 -16.68 9.69
C LEU A 177 -1.86 -17.38 10.89
N ASN A 178 -2.89 -18.21 10.68
CA ASN A 178 -3.57 -18.91 11.76
C ASN A 178 -2.58 -19.70 12.64
N GLY A 179 -2.71 -19.50 13.96
CA GLY A 179 -1.85 -20.10 14.98
C GLY A 179 -0.74 -19.18 15.50
N VAL A 180 -0.56 -17.97 14.96
CA VAL A 180 0.31 -16.92 15.52
C VAL A 180 -0.46 -15.63 15.79
N ASP A 181 0.04 -14.81 16.72
CA ASP A 181 -0.59 -13.53 17.05
C ASP A 181 -0.24 -12.46 16.02
N ALA A 182 -1.18 -12.18 15.12
CA ALA A 182 -1.08 -11.13 14.10
C ALA A 182 -1.98 -9.92 14.44
N SER A 183 -2.35 -9.72 15.70
CA SER A 183 -3.24 -8.62 16.13
C SER A 183 -2.69 -7.22 15.84
N ASN A 184 -1.36 -7.07 15.85
CA ASN A 184 -0.67 -5.80 15.57
C ASN A 184 -0.50 -5.50 14.07
N LEU A 185 -1.05 -6.33 13.18
CA LEU A 185 -0.94 -6.11 11.75
C LEU A 185 -1.67 -4.83 11.32
N VAL A 186 -0.96 -3.99 10.57
CA VAL A 186 -1.49 -2.78 9.93
C VAL A 186 -1.39 -2.95 8.43
N ILE A 187 -2.50 -2.75 7.73
CA ILE A 187 -2.55 -2.71 6.26
C ILE A 187 -2.68 -1.26 5.82
N TRP A 188 -1.92 -0.85 4.82
CA TRP A 188 -1.86 0.53 4.37
C TRP A 188 -2.49 0.68 2.99
N GLY A 189 -3.09 1.83 2.74
CA GLY A 189 -3.57 2.19 1.42
C GLY A 189 -3.59 3.70 1.24
N PHE A 190 -4.00 4.17 0.07
CA PHE A 190 -4.15 5.59 -0.18
C PHE A 190 -5.35 5.89 -1.06
N THR A 191 -5.87 7.12 -0.95
CA THR A 191 -6.77 7.69 -1.95
C THR A 191 -6.12 8.92 -2.58
N VAL A 192 -6.41 9.18 -3.84
CA VAL A 192 -6.17 10.48 -4.46
C VAL A 192 -7.50 11.14 -4.76
N VAL A 193 -7.72 12.32 -4.17
CA VAL A 193 -8.93 13.11 -4.37
C VAL A 193 -8.53 14.45 -4.93
N ALA A 194 -8.92 14.71 -6.18
CA ALA A 194 -8.39 15.84 -6.93
C ALA A 194 -6.85 15.87 -6.84
N ARG A 195 -6.26 16.93 -6.30
CA ARG A 195 -4.80 17.05 -6.16
C ARG A 195 -4.33 16.83 -4.73
N THR A 196 -4.89 15.83 -4.04
CA THR A 196 -4.51 15.48 -2.67
C THR A 196 -4.34 13.98 -2.53
N ILE A 197 -3.14 13.55 -2.12
CA ILE A 197 -2.85 12.18 -1.71
C ILE A 197 -3.20 12.06 -0.23
N ARG A 198 -3.95 11.02 0.13
CA ARG A 198 -4.31 10.69 1.50
C ARG A 198 -3.86 9.29 1.82
N ILE A 199 -3.02 9.12 2.83
CA ILE A 199 -2.54 7.81 3.30
C ILE A 199 -3.43 7.33 4.44
N TYR A 200 -3.91 6.11 4.31
CA TYR A 200 -4.73 5.43 5.29
C TYR A 200 -4.03 4.21 5.88
N ALA A 201 -4.27 3.98 7.16
CA ALA A 201 -3.96 2.74 7.86
C ALA A 201 -5.27 2.06 8.26
N LEU A 202 -5.32 0.74 8.08
CA LEU A 202 -6.36 -0.10 8.68
C LEU A 202 -5.75 -1.01 9.74
N THR A 203 -6.38 -1.02 10.90
CA THR A 203 -6.03 -1.90 12.01
C THR A 203 -7.29 -2.45 12.70
N ALA A 204 -7.15 -3.55 13.45
CA ALA A 204 -8.23 -4.13 14.25
C ALA A 204 -7.90 -4.04 15.74
N ALA A 205 -8.80 -3.47 16.53
CA ALA A 205 -8.66 -3.39 17.99
C ALA A 205 -10.05 -3.39 18.65
N GLY A 206 -10.18 -4.11 19.77
CA GLY A 206 -11.44 -4.19 20.51
C GLY A 206 -12.59 -4.84 19.73
N GLY A 207 -12.28 -5.74 18.80
CA GLY A 207 -13.28 -6.38 17.92
C GLY A 207 -13.78 -5.50 16.77
N LEU A 208 -13.20 -4.31 16.57
CA LEU A 208 -13.58 -3.37 15.51
C LEU A 208 -12.42 -3.09 14.56
N PHE A 209 -12.74 -2.81 13.31
CA PHE A 209 -11.79 -2.26 12.33
C PHE A 209 -11.76 -0.74 12.42
N HIS A 210 -10.58 -0.16 12.35
CA HIS A 210 -10.33 1.28 12.41
C HIS A 210 -9.62 1.68 11.12
N LEU A 211 -10.32 2.45 10.27
CA LEU A 211 -9.73 3.12 9.11
C LEU A 211 -9.28 4.51 9.54
N ILE A 212 -7.98 4.76 9.49
CA ILE A 212 -7.35 5.95 10.05
C ILE A 212 -6.66 6.71 8.92
N LEU A 213 -7.09 7.95 8.69
CA LEU A 213 -6.36 8.89 7.87
C LEU A 213 -5.07 9.27 8.61
N ALA A 214 -3.94 8.76 8.11
CA ALA A 214 -2.64 8.91 8.76
C ALA A 214 -1.89 10.17 8.29
N TYR A 215 -2.06 10.56 7.02
CA TYR A 215 -1.36 11.69 6.44
C TYR A 215 -2.07 12.20 5.16
N GLU A 216 -1.94 13.50 4.87
CA GLU A 216 -2.40 14.11 3.62
C GLU A 216 -1.34 15.04 3.04
N ALA A 217 -1.21 15.05 1.70
CA ALA A 217 -0.31 15.95 0.99
C ALA A 217 -0.89 16.42 -0.34
N PRO A 218 -0.54 17.66 -0.76
CA PRO A 218 -0.92 18.17 -2.06
C PRO A 218 -0.08 17.54 -3.19
N ILE A 219 -0.72 17.36 -4.34
CA ILE A 219 -0.08 17.15 -5.64
C ILE A 219 0.00 18.52 -6.33
N PRO A 220 1.10 18.87 -7.01
CA PRO A 220 1.21 20.13 -7.73
C PRO A 220 0.11 20.30 -8.79
N SER A 221 -0.33 21.53 -8.96
CA SER A 221 -1.40 21.93 -9.88
C SER A 221 -0.93 22.86 -11.00
N SER A 222 0.22 23.49 -10.82
CA SER A 222 0.77 24.55 -11.64
C SER A 222 2.28 24.70 -11.39
N ARG A 223 2.92 25.59 -12.15
CA ARG A 223 4.34 25.91 -11.93
C ARG A 223 4.59 26.59 -10.58
N TRP A 224 3.59 27.27 -10.03
CA TRP A 224 3.72 28.08 -8.81
C TRP A 224 3.78 27.22 -7.55
N ASP A 225 3.24 26.01 -7.61
CA ASP A 225 3.23 25.04 -6.52
C ASP A 225 3.99 23.76 -6.88
N ILE A 226 4.91 23.82 -7.85
CA ILE A 226 5.71 22.68 -8.30
C ILE A 226 6.51 22.03 -7.16
N TYR A 227 6.86 22.79 -6.12
CA TYR A 227 7.52 22.28 -4.91
C TYR A 227 6.68 21.21 -4.17
N ASN A 228 5.36 21.18 -4.36
CA ASN A 228 4.51 20.10 -3.87
C ASN A 228 4.91 18.74 -4.45
N THR A 229 5.59 18.69 -5.60
CA THR A 229 6.19 17.45 -6.15
C THR A 229 7.08 16.78 -5.12
N LYS A 230 7.93 17.55 -4.41
CA LYS A 230 8.83 17.01 -3.38
C LYS A 230 8.06 16.43 -2.21
N ILE A 231 7.00 17.11 -1.75
CA ILE A 231 6.15 16.65 -0.63
C ILE A 231 5.38 15.39 -1.03
N ALA A 232 4.75 15.37 -2.20
CA ALA A 232 4.03 14.21 -2.73
C ALA A 232 4.98 13.01 -2.92
N TYR A 233 6.18 13.24 -3.43
CA TYR A 233 7.22 12.21 -3.54
C TYR A 233 7.61 11.62 -2.19
N CYS A 234 7.91 12.47 -1.19
CA CYS A 234 8.19 12.02 0.17
C CYS A 234 7.00 11.29 0.79
N THR A 235 5.78 11.67 0.46
CA THR A 235 4.56 10.99 0.93
C THR A 235 4.50 9.56 0.40
N ILE A 236 4.77 9.31 -0.88
CA ILE A 236 4.80 7.95 -1.42
C ILE A 236 6.02 7.16 -0.92
N LEU A 237 7.18 7.80 -0.70
CA LEU A 237 8.31 7.16 -0.02
C LEU A 237 7.95 6.74 1.42
N GLY A 238 7.19 7.56 2.16
CA GLY A 238 6.69 7.22 3.49
C GLY A 238 5.73 6.03 3.42
N PHE A 239 4.88 5.98 2.40
CA PHE A 239 4.00 4.85 2.14
C PHE A 239 4.80 3.57 1.85
N LEU A 240 5.86 3.63 1.02
CA LEU A 240 6.78 2.52 0.80
C LEU A 240 7.38 1.99 2.11
N GLN A 241 7.88 2.87 2.98
CA GLN A 241 8.41 2.46 4.29
C GLN A 241 7.36 1.72 5.15
N LYS A 242 6.08 2.08 5.02
CA LYS A 242 4.99 1.37 5.68
C LYS A 242 4.73 0.00 5.05
N LEU A 243 4.77 -0.10 3.73
CA LEU A 243 4.68 -1.39 3.03
C LEU A 243 5.84 -2.31 3.45
N ASP A 244 7.06 -1.81 3.55
CA ASP A 244 8.23 -2.57 4.02
C ASP A 244 8.08 -3.06 5.45
N ALA A 245 7.54 -2.21 6.34
CA ALA A 245 7.27 -2.59 7.73
C ALA A 245 6.22 -3.72 7.80
N THR A 246 5.13 -3.60 7.04
CA THR A 246 4.09 -4.65 6.93
C THR A 246 4.66 -5.92 6.32
N LYS A 247 5.44 -5.83 5.23
CA LYS A 247 6.15 -6.95 4.60
C LYS A 247 6.98 -7.70 5.63
N LYS A 248 7.85 -6.99 6.36
CA LYS A 248 8.72 -7.58 7.39
C LYS A 248 7.90 -8.32 8.45
N MET A 249 6.83 -7.70 8.96
CA MET A 249 5.95 -8.31 9.94
C MET A 249 5.31 -9.60 9.42
N LEU A 250 4.81 -9.61 8.17
CA LEU A 250 4.22 -10.80 7.56
C LEU A 250 5.24 -11.94 7.39
N VAL A 251 6.48 -11.61 7.00
CA VAL A 251 7.56 -12.60 6.88
C VAL A 251 7.89 -13.21 8.25
N ASP A 252 8.04 -12.37 9.29
CA ASP A 252 8.35 -12.82 10.64
C ASP A 252 7.26 -13.73 11.20
N LEU A 253 5.99 -13.33 11.08
CA LEU A 253 4.82 -14.11 11.50
C LEU A 253 4.70 -15.43 10.72
N ASN A 254 4.97 -15.41 9.42
CA ASN A 254 4.96 -16.63 8.61
C ASN A 254 6.05 -17.60 9.07
N ASN A 255 7.25 -17.10 9.37
CA ASN A 255 8.34 -17.92 9.89
C ASN A 255 8.01 -18.54 11.25
N GLU A 256 7.37 -17.79 12.14
CA GLU A 256 6.88 -18.31 13.42
C GLU A 256 5.84 -19.42 13.22
N ARG A 257 4.86 -19.19 12.35
CA ARG A 257 3.85 -20.20 12.00
C ARG A 257 4.50 -21.48 11.46
N LEU A 258 5.50 -21.37 10.58
CA LEU A 258 6.22 -22.52 10.05
C LEU A 258 6.96 -23.29 11.15
N LYS A 259 7.57 -22.62 12.12
CA LYS A 259 8.20 -23.28 13.29
C LYS A 259 7.17 -24.08 14.10
N LEU A 260 5.99 -23.52 14.34
CA LEU A 260 4.90 -24.22 15.02
C LEU A 260 4.46 -25.48 14.26
N LEU A 261 4.24 -25.37 12.95
CA LEU A 261 3.89 -26.51 12.10
C LEU A 261 4.97 -27.62 12.13
N CYS A 262 6.23 -27.25 11.97
CA CYS A 262 7.36 -28.19 12.01
C CYS A 262 7.49 -28.88 13.38
N SER A 263 7.27 -28.17 14.49
CA SER A 263 7.31 -28.76 15.83
C SER A 263 6.13 -29.70 16.11
N GLY A 264 4.94 -29.38 15.59
CA GLY A 264 3.76 -30.26 15.64
C GLY A 264 3.95 -31.55 14.83
N VAL A 265 4.63 -31.47 13.68
CA VAL A 265 5.01 -32.66 12.88
C VAL A 265 6.01 -33.55 13.62
N LYS A 266 6.97 -32.97 14.36
CA LYS A 266 7.90 -33.75 15.20
C LYS A 266 7.19 -34.48 16.34
N ARG A 267 6.19 -33.86 16.97
CA ARG A 267 5.39 -34.52 18.04
C ARG A 267 4.53 -35.69 17.55
N LYS A 268 4.05 -35.65 16.30
CA LYS A 268 3.28 -36.76 15.71
C LYS A 268 4.13 -37.95 15.22
N LYS A 269 5.46 -37.82 15.18
CA LYS A 269 6.39 -38.86 14.66
C LYS A 269 7.03 -39.77 15.72
N LEU A 270 6.60 -39.73 16.98
CA LEU A 270 6.96 -40.73 17.99
C LEU A 270 5.76 -41.64 18.29
N PRO A 271 5.59 -42.78 17.60
CA PRO A 271 4.90 -43.89 18.21
C PRO A 271 5.81 -44.43 19.31
N ALA A 272 5.30 -44.44 20.54
CA ALA A 272 5.91 -45.17 21.63
C ALA A 272 6.02 -46.65 21.22
N PHE A 273 7.24 -47.12 20.96
CA PHE A 273 7.53 -48.54 21.03
C PHE A 273 7.36 -48.95 22.49
N PHE A 274 6.14 -49.35 22.84
CA PHE A 274 5.91 -50.10 24.06
C PHE A 274 6.63 -51.44 23.92
N SER A 275 7.65 -51.60 24.74
CA SER A 275 8.29 -52.85 25.07
C SER A 275 7.26 -53.85 25.59
N SER A 276 7.09 -54.98 24.90
CA SER A 276 6.48 -56.17 25.51
C SER A 276 7.54 -56.88 26.37
N PRO A 277 7.20 -57.36 27.58
CA PRO A 277 8.13 -58.11 28.42
C PRO A 277 8.35 -59.53 27.87
N PRO A 278 9.43 -60.22 28.27
CA PRO A 278 9.73 -61.56 27.75
C PRO A 278 8.76 -62.57 28.35
N ILE A 279 8.15 -63.39 27.49
CA ILE A 279 7.41 -64.57 27.92
C ILE A 279 8.44 -65.61 28.34
N THR A 280 8.41 -65.97 29.62
CA THR A 280 9.01 -67.20 30.16
C THR A 280 7.92 -68.27 30.16
N GLY A 281 8.23 -69.44 29.60
CA GLY A 281 7.36 -70.59 29.47
C GLY A 281 7.95 -71.60 28.50
#